data_AF-A0A0J6NUH0-F1
#
_entry.id   AF-A0A0J6NUH0-F1
#
_cell.length_a   1.000
_cell.length_b   1.000
_cell.length_c   1.000
_cell.angle_alpha   90.00
_cell.angle_beta   90.00
_cell.angle_gamma   90.00
#
_symmetry.space_group_name_H-M   'P 1'
#
loop_
_entity.id
_entity.type
_entity.pdbx_description
1 polymer ?
#
loop_
_entity_poly.entity_id
_entity_poly.type
_entity_poly.pdbx_seq_one_letter_code
_entity_poly.pdbx_strand_id
1 'polypeptide(L)'
;MQYVMSIIGILVVLGLCFALSNNKSKINFRAIAIMIGFQILIGWFMFGTKIGQQIIIFIGKVFNKLIKLGTTGVDFLFNGIQRDFVFFLNVLLIIVFFSALLSIFSYLGVLPFIVRIVGGAISKITGLPRVESFHAVNSVFFGSSEALIVIKNDLQHFNKNRMFIICCSAMSSVSASVTASYVMMLDAKYVLAALPLNLFSSLIVCSLLTPVDTKKEDEVIQKFDRTLFGDSFIGAMINGALDGLKVAGIVAALMIAFIGVMEVVNYVISAASGAMGHAVTLQQIFGYILAPFAFLMGIPTHDIIPAGGIMGTKIVLNEFVAILDLKGAAATLSPRTVGIVTVFLISFASISQIGAIVGTIRALSEKQGSVVSQFGWKMLFASTLASILSATIAGLFI
;
A
#
# COMPACT_ATOMS: atom_id res chain seq x y z
N MET A 1 10.93 23.50 -12.60
CA MET A 1 11.86 22.69 -11.79
C MET A 1 11.21 21.43 -11.26
N GLN A 2 10.15 21.51 -10.44
CA GLN A 2 9.51 20.33 -9.82
C GLN A 2 9.04 19.25 -10.81
N TYR A 3 8.36 19.61 -11.91
CA TYR A 3 7.94 18.64 -12.94
C TYR A 3 9.12 17.93 -13.62
N VAL A 4 10.21 18.66 -13.89
CA VAL A 4 11.42 18.09 -14.47
C VAL A 4 12.04 17.10 -13.50
N MET A 5 12.08 17.44 -12.20
CA MET A 5 12.55 16.52 -11.15
C MET A 5 11.69 15.26 -11.09
N SER A 6 10.36 15.38 -11.13
CA SER A 6 9.46 14.23 -11.15
C SER A 6 9.67 13.33 -12.38
N ILE A 7 9.90 13.89 -13.57
CA ILE A 7 10.24 13.10 -14.76
C ILE A 7 11.57 12.36 -14.57
N ILE A 8 12.60 13.06 -14.07
CA ILE A 8 13.89 12.44 -13.75
C ILE A 8 13.70 11.35 -12.67
N GLY A 9 12.85 11.59 -11.68
CA GLY A 9 12.53 10.63 -10.62
C GLY A 9 11.93 9.34 -11.16
N ILE A 10 10.99 9.44 -12.11
CA ILE A 10 10.44 8.27 -12.80
C ILE A 10 11.58 7.52 -13.52
N LEU A 11 12.42 8.21 -14.29
CA LEU A 11 13.54 7.58 -14.99
C LEU A 11 14.55 6.94 -14.05
N VAL A 12 14.85 7.56 -12.90
CA VAL A 12 15.74 7.01 -11.88
C VAL A 12 15.15 5.75 -11.26
N VAL A 13 13.86 5.74 -10.89
CA VAL A 13 13.21 4.54 -10.35
C VAL A 13 13.23 3.40 -11.37
N LEU A 14 12.87 3.67 -12.63
CA LEU A 14 12.91 2.67 -13.70
C LEU A 14 14.34 2.20 -13.97
N GLY A 15 15.31 3.10 -13.96
CA GLY A 15 16.73 2.82 -14.14
C GLY A 15 17.30 1.94 -13.02
N LEU A 16 16.95 2.22 -11.76
CA LEU A 16 17.31 1.38 -10.61
C LEU A 16 16.72 -0.02 -10.74
N CYS A 17 15.44 -0.12 -11.12
CA CYS A 17 14.78 -1.41 -11.33
C CYS A 17 15.43 -2.20 -12.48
N PHE A 18 15.75 -1.53 -13.59
CA PHE A 18 16.44 -2.14 -14.72
C PHE A 18 17.85 -2.60 -14.35
N ALA A 19 18.61 -1.79 -13.62
CA ALA A 19 19.97 -2.12 -13.17
C ALA A 19 19.98 -3.36 -12.26
N LEU A 20 19.01 -3.47 -11.36
CA LEU A 20 18.85 -4.57 -10.39
C LEU A 20 17.99 -5.74 -10.90
N SER A 21 17.60 -5.71 -12.18
CA SER A 21 16.81 -6.77 -12.80
C SER A 21 17.61 -8.08 -12.87
N ASN A 22 16.97 -9.19 -12.52
CA ASN A 22 17.61 -10.50 -12.61
C ASN A 22 17.67 -11.07 -14.03
N ASN A 23 16.90 -10.53 -14.98
CA ASN A 23 16.94 -10.97 -16.37
C ASN A 23 16.46 -9.88 -17.33
N LYS A 24 17.37 -8.96 -17.69
CA LYS A 24 17.09 -7.80 -18.55
C LYS A 24 16.51 -8.16 -19.92
N SER A 25 16.84 -9.35 -20.46
CA SER A 25 16.39 -9.80 -21.78
C SER A 25 14.90 -10.18 -21.82
N LYS A 26 14.29 -10.52 -20.68
CA LYS A 26 12.89 -10.93 -20.58
C LYS A 26 11.94 -9.80 -20.19
N ILE A 27 12.43 -8.58 -20.06
CA ILE A 27 11.61 -7.43 -19.67
C ILE A 27 10.62 -7.09 -20.79
N ASN A 28 9.33 -7.10 -20.47
CA ASN A 28 8.29 -6.64 -21.38
C ASN A 28 8.16 -5.11 -21.31
N PHE A 29 9.02 -4.41 -22.06
CA PHE A 29 9.02 -2.94 -22.11
C PHE A 29 7.71 -2.35 -22.62
N ARG A 30 6.99 -3.07 -23.50
CA ARG A 30 5.66 -2.64 -23.96
C ARG A 30 4.65 -2.60 -22.82
N ALA A 31 4.61 -3.65 -21.98
CA ALA A 31 3.75 -3.67 -20.79
C ALA A 31 4.07 -2.51 -19.85
N ILE A 32 5.35 -2.27 -19.58
CA ILE A 32 5.81 -1.19 -18.69
C ILE A 32 5.41 0.18 -19.24
N ALA A 33 5.66 0.45 -20.52
CA ALA A 33 5.29 1.73 -21.15
C ALA A 33 3.76 1.95 -21.11
N ILE A 34 2.97 0.91 -21.37
CA ILE A 34 1.51 0.97 -21.27
C ILE A 34 1.07 1.30 -19.84
N MET A 35 1.62 0.64 -18.82
CA MET A 35 1.27 0.89 -17.43
C MET A 35 1.67 2.29 -16.96
N ILE A 36 2.86 2.79 -17.35
CA ILE A 36 3.27 4.18 -17.09
C ILE A 36 2.28 5.14 -17.75
N GLY A 37 1.90 4.89 -19.00
CA GLY A 37 0.90 5.67 -19.72
C GLY A 37 -0.44 5.72 -18.97
N PHE A 38 -0.91 4.57 -18.46
CA PHE A 38 -2.11 4.52 -17.61
C PHE A 38 -1.96 5.31 -16.32
N GLN A 39 -0.83 5.23 -15.64
CA GLN A 39 -0.61 5.99 -14.41
C GLN A 39 -0.61 7.51 -14.66
N ILE A 40 0.06 7.96 -15.72
CA ILE A 40 0.05 9.36 -16.14
C ILE A 40 -1.38 9.79 -16.48
N LEU A 41 -2.13 8.96 -17.23
CA LEU A 41 -3.52 9.25 -17.58
C LEU A 41 -4.42 9.31 -16.35
N ILE A 42 -4.28 8.37 -15.41
CA ILE A 42 -5.05 8.33 -14.16
C ILE A 42 -4.71 9.54 -13.30
N GLY A 43 -3.42 9.83 -13.09
CA GLY A 43 -2.96 10.99 -12.33
C GLY A 43 -3.48 12.31 -12.93
N TRP A 44 -3.33 12.48 -14.24
CA TRP A 44 -3.86 13.64 -14.97
C TRP A 44 -5.38 13.75 -14.85
N PHE A 45 -6.11 12.65 -15.05
CA PHE A 45 -7.56 12.64 -14.95
C PHE A 45 -8.01 13.02 -13.54
N MET A 46 -7.45 12.37 -12.52
CA MET A 46 -7.80 12.53 -11.10
C MET A 46 -7.46 13.92 -10.54
N PHE A 47 -6.28 14.45 -10.86
CA PHE A 47 -5.79 15.70 -10.28
C PHE A 47 -5.93 16.90 -11.21
N GLY A 48 -5.83 16.71 -12.53
CA GLY A 48 -5.82 17.79 -13.54
C GLY A 48 -7.18 18.11 -14.15
N THR A 49 -8.18 17.23 -14.08
CA THR A 49 -9.50 17.47 -14.69
C THR A 49 -10.60 17.74 -13.67
N LYS A 50 -11.54 18.63 -13.99
CA LYS A 50 -12.72 18.91 -13.15
C LYS A 50 -13.56 17.66 -12.91
N ILE A 51 -13.72 16.82 -13.94
CA ILE A 51 -14.52 15.59 -13.87
C ILE A 51 -13.87 14.58 -12.91
N GLY A 52 -12.57 14.32 -13.05
CA GLY A 52 -11.87 13.40 -12.15
C GLY A 52 -11.88 13.88 -10.70
N GLN A 53 -11.68 15.18 -10.46
CA GLN A 53 -11.81 15.77 -9.13
C GLN A 53 -13.23 15.58 -8.54
N GLN A 54 -14.28 15.79 -9.34
CA GLN A 54 -15.67 15.55 -8.92
C GLN A 54 -15.92 14.09 -8.56
N ILE A 55 -15.41 13.15 -9.36
CA ILE A 55 -15.52 11.70 -9.08
C ILE A 55 -14.83 11.36 -7.75
N ILE A 56 -13.62 11.86 -7.51
CA ILE A 56 -12.89 11.60 -6.27
C ILE A 56 -13.61 12.18 -5.06
N ILE A 57 -14.12 13.42 -5.18
CA ILE A 57 -14.91 14.06 -4.13
C ILE A 57 -16.18 13.24 -3.86
N PHE A 58 -16.84 12.72 -4.91
CA PHE A 58 -18.00 11.86 -4.76
C PHE A 58 -17.65 10.56 -4.02
N ILE A 59 -16.59 9.86 -4.42
CA ILE A 59 -16.14 8.64 -3.73
C ILE A 59 -15.77 8.95 -2.27
N GLY A 60 -15.06 10.06 -2.03
CA GLY A 60 -14.74 10.52 -0.67
C GLY A 60 -15.98 10.80 0.17
N LYS A 61 -17.04 11.37 -0.41
CA LYS A 61 -18.34 11.54 0.27
C LYS A 61 -19.00 10.20 0.60
N VAL A 62 -18.92 9.22 -0.29
CA VAL A 62 -19.42 7.85 -0.04
C VAL A 62 -18.65 7.22 1.13
N PHE A 63 -17.32 7.28 1.13
CA PHE A 63 -16.49 6.80 2.25
C PHE A 63 -16.86 7.49 3.56
N ASN A 64 -16.95 8.82 3.57
CA ASN A 64 -17.34 9.58 4.75
C ASN A 64 -18.75 9.22 5.26
N LYS A 65 -19.70 8.94 4.36
CA LYS A 65 -21.03 8.47 4.74
C LYS A 65 -20.98 7.07 5.35
N LEU A 66 -20.23 6.15 4.74
CA LEU A 66 -20.02 4.80 5.27
C LEU A 66 -19.32 4.82 6.63
N ILE A 67 -18.31 5.68 6.81
CA ILE A 67 -17.63 5.89 8.09
C ILE A 67 -18.66 6.33 9.15
N LYS A 68 -19.51 7.33 8.87
CA LYS A 68 -20.56 7.78 9.80
C LYS A 68 -21.56 6.67 10.18
N LEU A 69 -21.88 5.77 9.24
CA LEU A 69 -22.75 4.62 9.52
C LEU A 69 -22.03 3.60 10.42
N GLY A 70 -20.77 3.29 10.12
CA GLY A 70 -19.95 2.39 10.93
C GLY A 70 -19.68 2.91 12.34
N THR A 71 -19.45 4.22 12.49
CA THR A 71 -19.24 4.84 13.80
C THR A 71 -20.46 4.76 14.69
N THR A 72 -21.69 4.63 14.15
CA THR A 72 -22.89 4.41 14.98
C THR A 72 -22.77 3.14 15.83
N GLY A 73 -22.15 2.07 15.31
CA GLY A 73 -21.90 0.84 16.08
C GLY A 73 -20.83 1.04 17.17
N VAL A 74 -19.78 1.82 16.86
CA VAL A 74 -18.73 2.17 17.84
C VAL A 74 -19.30 3.08 18.94
N ASP A 75 -20.14 4.03 18.57
CA ASP A 75 -20.80 4.95 19.50
C ASP A 75 -21.75 4.19 20.42
N PHE A 76 -22.53 3.24 19.89
CA PHE A 76 -23.38 2.37 20.70
C PHE A 76 -22.59 1.61 21.78
N LEU A 77 -21.44 1.02 21.42
CA LEU A 77 -20.63 0.22 22.35
C LEU A 77 -19.89 1.07 23.40
N PHE A 78 -19.50 2.30 23.06
CA PHE A 78 -18.62 3.11 23.90
C PHE A 78 -19.18 4.54 24.13
N ASN A 79 -20.50 4.69 24.26
CA ASN A 79 -21.17 5.99 24.51
C ASN A 79 -20.89 6.57 25.90
N GLY A 80 -20.59 5.73 26.89
CA GLY A 80 -20.34 6.13 28.28
C GLY A 80 -18.89 6.56 28.57
N ILE A 81 -18.00 6.52 27.59
CA ILE A 81 -16.61 6.96 27.73
C ILE A 81 -16.52 8.41 27.25
N GLN A 82 -16.04 9.33 28.09
CA GLN A 82 -15.71 10.69 27.66
C GLN A 82 -14.65 10.61 26.55
N ARG A 83 -14.99 11.07 25.35
CA ARG A 83 -14.11 10.96 24.19
C ARG A 83 -13.47 12.29 23.86
N ASP A 84 -12.24 12.46 24.32
CA ASP A 84 -11.25 13.06 23.44
C ASP A 84 -10.96 12.10 22.26
N PHE A 85 -10.15 12.52 21.29
CA PHE A 85 -9.76 11.66 20.18
C PHE A 85 -8.92 10.47 20.69
N VAL A 86 -9.54 9.28 20.76
CA VAL A 86 -8.89 8.02 21.10
C VAL A 86 -8.67 7.22 19.82
N PHE A 87 -7.42 7.15 19.36
CA PHE A 87 -7.07 6.54 18.08
C PHE A 87 -7.66 5.14 17.85
N PHE A 88 -7.61 4.25 18.85
CA PHE A 88 -8.18 2.90 18.73
C PHE A 88 -9.69 2.93 18.46
N LEU A 89 -10.44 3.71 19.23
CA LEU A 89 -11.89 3.81 19.12
C LEU A 89 -12.32 4.58 17.86
N ASN A 90 -11.68 5.72 17.61
CA ASN A 90 -12.07 6.63 16.55
C ASN A 90 -11.57 6.19 15.17
N VAL A 91 -10.44 5.48 15.07
CA VAL A 91 -9.81 5.14 13.78
C VAL A 91 -9.78 3.63 13.57
N LEU A 92 -9.26 2.84 14.50
CA LEU A 92 -9.03 1.41 14.24
C LEU A 92 -10.31 0.58 14.23
N LEU A 93 -11.28 0.86 15.11
CA LEU A 93 -12.55 0.11 15.13
C LEU A 93 -13.38 0.26 13.86
N ILE A 94 -13.14 1.29 13.03
CA ILE A 94 -13.83 1.41 11.74
C ILE A 94 -13.46 0.27 10.78
N ILE A 95 -12.28 -0.34 10.96
CA ILE A 95 -11.80 -1.47 10.17
C ILE A 95 -12.75 -2.67 10.32
N VAL A 96 -13.36 -2.86 11.49
CA VAL A 96 -14.35 -3.92 11.76
C VAL A 96 -15.54 -3.79 10.81
N PHE A 97 -16.12 -2.60 10.73
CA PHE A 97 -17.28 -2.32 9.87
C PHE A 97 -16.93 -2.50 8.39
N PHE A 98 -15.82 -1.93 7.92
CA PHE A 98 -15.45 -2.07 6.51
C PHE A 98 -15.04 -3.50 6.15
N SER A 99 -14.42 -4.26 7.05
CA SER A 99 -14.09 -5.66 6.80
C SER A 99 -15.34 -6.54 6.70
N ALA A 100 -16.36 -6.30 7.54
CA ALA A 100 -17.67 -6.93 7.40
C ALA A 100 -18.32 -6.57 6.05
N LEU A 101 -18.28 -5.31 5.65
CA LEU A 101 -18.84 -4.83 4.38
C LEU A 101 -18.14 -5.47 3.16
N LEU A 102 -16.81 -5.54 3.17
CA LEU A 102 -16.04 -6.19 2.11
C LEU A 102 -16.34 -7.69 2.06
N SER A 103 -16.47 -8.35 3.20
CA SER A 103 -16.84 -9.77 3.27
C SER A 103 -18.23 -10.01 2.67
N ILE A 104 -19.21 -9.15 2.96
CA ILE A 104 -20.54 -9.20 2.34
C ILE A 104 -20.45 -9.06 0.82
N PHE A 105 -19.74 -8.05 0.31
CA PHE A 105 -19.59 -7.87 -1.14
C PHE A 105 -18.81 -8.98 -1.82
N SER A 106 -17.92 -9.65 -1.08
CA SER A 106 -17.20 -10.83 -1.56
C SER A 106 -18.13 -12.03 -1.65
N TYR A 107 -18.91 -12.31 -0.60
CA TYR A 107 -19.91 -13.37 -0.57
C TYR A 107 -20.97 -13.22 -1.67
N LEU A 108 -21.44 -11.98 -1.91
CA LEU A 108 -22.37 -11.66 -2.99
C LEU A 108 -21.75 -11.74 -4.40
N GLY A 109 -20.44 -11.92 -4.52
CA GLY A 109 -19.72 -12.03 -5.80
C GLY A 109 -19.41 -10.70 -6.47
N VAL A 110 -19.70 -9.56 -5.84
CA VAL A 110 -19.47 -8.21 -6.41
C VAL A 110 -17.97 -7.91 -6.52
N LEU A 111 -17.20 -8.08 -5.43
CA LEU A 111 -15.76 -7.84 -5.45
C LEU A 111 -15.02 -8.81 -6.38
N PRO A 112 -15.24 -10.13 -6.34
CA PRO A 112 -14.65 -11.08 -7.28
C PRO A 112 -14.94 -10.73 -8.75
N PHE A 113 -16.15 -10.25 -9.04
CA PHE A 113 -16.52 -9.81 -10.38
C PHE A 113 -15.69 -8.60 -10.83
N ILE A 114 -15.57 -7.58 -9.96
CA ILE A 114 -14.72 -6.41 -10.23
C ILE A 114 -13.26 -6.82 -10.42
N VAL A 115 -12.71 -7.65 -9.53
CA VAL A 115 -11.33 -8.15 -9.61
C VAL A 115 -11.09 -8.88 -10.93
N ARG A 116 -12.04 -9.72 -11.37
CA ARG A 116 -11.95 -10.45 -12.63
C ARG A 116 -11.95 -9.53 -13.85
N ILE A 117 -12.81 -8.51 -13.86
CA ILE A 117 -12.88 -7.55 -14.98
C ILE A 117 -11.62 -6.71 -15.04
N VAL A 118 -11.23 -6.08 -13.92
CA VAL A 118 -10.10 -5.15 -13.88
C VAL A 118 -8.78 -5.91 -14.09
N GLY A 119 -8.58 -7.05 -13.41
CA GLY A 119 -7.40 -7.89 -13.59
C GLY A 119 -7.29 -8.47 -15.00
N GLY A 120 -8.43 -8.87 -15.58
CA GLY A 120 -8.51 -9.33 -16.97
C GLY A 120 -8.19 -8.22 -17.98
N ALA A 121 -8.70 -7.01 -17.75
CA ALA A 121 -8.39 -5.84 -18.58
C ALA A 121 -6.91 -5.47 -18.50
N ILE A 122 -6.33 -5.42 -17.30
CA ILE A 122 -4.89 -5.15 -17.12
C ILE A 122 -4.06 -6.21 -17.85
N SER A 123 -4.33 -7.49 -17.63
CA SER A 123 -3.60 -8.57 -18.30
C SER A 123 -3.72 -8.49 -19.83
N LYS A 124 -4.93 -8.25 -20.35
CA LYS A 124 -5.17 -8.15 -21.80
C LYS A 124 -4.46 -6.94 -22.43
N ILE A 125 -4.48 -5.79 -21.78
CA ILE A 125 -3.93 -4.55 -22.35
C ILE A 125 -2.40 -4.51 -22.20
N THR A 126 -1.87 -4.95 -21.05
CA THR A 126 -0.42 -4.93 -20.77
C THR A 126 0.30 -6.14 -21.34
N GLY A 127 -0.39 -7.26 -21.52
CA GLY A 127 0.22 -8.55 -21.85
C GLY A 127 0.94 -9.21 -20.66
N LEU A 128 0.73 -8.72 -19.43
CA LEU A 128 1.19 -9.40 -18.22
C LEU A 128 0.37 -10.67 -17.96
N PRO A 129 0.95 -11.69 -17.30
CA PRO A 129 0.21 -12.90 -17.03
C PRO A 129 -0.96 -12.63 -16.07
N ARG A 130 -2.01 -13.45 -16.23
CA ARG A 130 -3.30 -13.22 -15.57
C ARG A 130 -3.20 -13.31 -14.06
N VAL A 131 -2.50 -14.31 -13.53
CA VAL A 131 -2.43 -14.55 -12.08
C VAL A 131 -1.91 -13.31 -11.35
N GLU A 132 -0.83 -12.70 -11.82
CA GLU A 132 -0.20 -11.52 -11.24
C GLU A 132 -1.11 -10.29 -11.37
N SER A 133 -1.73 -10.10 -12.54
CA SER A 133 -2.64 -8.97 -12.77
C SER A 133 -3.88 -9.04 -11.87
N PHE A 134 -4.45 -10.24 -11.73
CA PHE A 134 -5.62 -10.48 -10.87
C PHE A 134 -5.25 -10.35 -9.41
N HIS A 135 -4.13 -10.93 -8.99
CA HIS A 135 -3.66 -10.85 -7.62
C HIS A 135 -3.38 -9.40 -7.21
N ALA A 136 -2.71 -8.61 -8.06
CA ALA A 136 -2.45 -7.21 -7.77
C ALA A 136 -3.74 -6.41 -7.56
N VAL A 137 -4.77 -6.64 -8.39
CA VAL A 137 -6.10 -6.01 -8.18
C VAL A 137 -6.76 -6.53 -6.90
N ASN A 138 -6.66 -7.82 -6.62
CA ASN A 138 -7.21 -8.44 -5.41
C ASN A 138 -6.59 -7.82 -4.14
N SER A 139 -5.29 -7.56 -4.14
CA SER A 139 -4.57 -6.93 -3.03
C SER A 139 -5.05 -5.51 -2.72
N VAL A 140 -5.63 -4.78 -3.67
CA VAL A 140 -6.23 -3.45 -3.43
C VAL A 140 -7.48 -3.55 -2.55
N PHE A 141 -8.24 -4.64 -2.68
CA PHE A 141 -9.45 -4.83 -1.89
C PHE A 141 -9.15 -5.50 -0.55
N PHE A 142 -8.39 -6.60 -0.59
CA PHE A 142 -8.22 -7.49 0.56
C PHE A 142 -6.95 -7.21 1.36
N GLY A 143 -5.99 -6.43 0.84
CA GLY A 143 -4.71 -6.21 1.51
C GLY A 143 -3.73 -7.35 1.28
N SER A 144 -2.65 -7.35 2.06
CA SER A 144 -1.50 -8.21 1.81
C SER A 144 -1.73 -9.67 2.15
N SER A 145 -2.36 -9.98 3.28
CA SER A 145 -2.38 -11.34 3.84
C SER A 145 -3.51 -12.15 3.22
N GLU A 146 -4.69 -11.55 3.16
CA GLU A 146 -5.92 -12.10 2.62
C GLU A 146 -5.81 -12.33 1.11
N ALA A 147 -5.15 -11.42 0.39
CA ALA A 147 -4.93 -11.62 -1.04
C ALA A 147 -4.03 -12.83 -1.35
N LEU A 148 -3.11 -13.20 -0.46
CA LEU A 148 -2.24 -14.36 -0.61
C LEU A 148 -2.98 -15.68 -0.30
N ILE A 149 -4.01 -15.64 0.53
CA ILE A 149 -4.85 -16.83 0.80
C ILE A 149 -5.61 -17.26 -0.45
N VAL A 150 -6.03 -16.29 -1.27
CA VAL A 150 -6.72 -16.58 -2.54
C VAL A 150 -5.88 -17.53 -3.36
N ILE A 151 -4.60 -17.25 -3.58
CA ILE A 151 -3.69 -18.07 -4.42
C ILE A 151 -3.21 -19.40 -3.79
N LYS A 152 -3.71 -19.81 -2.62
CA LYS A 152 -3.17 -20.94 -1.84
C LYS A 152 -3.01 -22.24 -2.62
N ASN A 153 -3.96 -22.55 -3.51
CA ASN A 153 -3.99 -23.80 -4.27
C ASN A 153 -2.92 -23.85 -5.37
N ASP A 154 -2.38 -22.70 -5.76
CA ASP A 154 -1.48 -22.56 -6.91
C ASP A 154 -0.03 -22.30 -6.50
N LEU A 155 0.21 -21.99 -5.21
CA LEU A 155 1.52 -21.64 -4.67
C LEU A 155 2.62 -22.64 -5.04
N GLN A 156 2.32 -23.93 -5.10
CA GLN A 156 3.32 -24.97 -5.40
C GLN A 156 3.84 -24.91 -6.84
N HIS A 157 3.06 -24.34 -7.76
CA HIS A 157 3.40 -24.21 -9.18
C HIS A 157 4.16 -22.92 -9.49
N PHE A 158 4.23 -21.98 -8.53
CA PHE A 158 4.86 -20.69 -8.77
C PHE A 158 6.37 -20.75 -8.66
N ASN A 159 7.03 -20.25 -9.71
CA ASN A 159 8.45 -19.99 -9.72
C ASN A 159 8.81 -18.79 -8.82
N LYS A 160 10.10 -18.61 -8.54
CA LYS A 160 10.61 -17.56 -7.63
C LYS A 160 10.27 -16.14 -8.12
N ASN A 161 10.29 -15.87 -9.43
CA ASN A 161 9.96 -14.56 -9.98
C ASN A 161 8.46 -14.25 -9.77
N ARG A 162 7.59 -15.20 -10.09
CA ARG A 162 6.14 -15.05 -9.88
C ARG A 162 5.80 -14.84 -8.40
N MET A 163 6.42 -15.63 -7.51
CA MET A 163 6.27 -15.42 -6.06
C MET A 163 6.72 -14.02 -5.63
N PHE A 164 7.81 -13.51 -6.20
CA PHE A 164 8.26 -12.14 -5.94
C PHE A 164 7.24 -11.10 -6.37
N ILE A 165 6.71 -11.18 -7.59
CA ILE A 165 5.70 -10.22 -8.10
C ILE A 165 4.45 -10.25 -7.22
N ILE A 166 3.93 -11.44 -6.91
CA ILE A 166 2.76 -11.63 -6.05
C ILE A 166 2.98 -10.98 -4.69
N CYS A 167 4.03 -11.37 -3.96
CA CYS A 167 4.29 -10.87 -2.62
C CYS A 167 4.58 -9.36 -2.60
N CYS A 168 5.33 -8.85 -3.59
CA CYS A 168 5.62 -7.42 -3.68
C CYS A 168 4.40 -6.59 -4.06
N SER A 169 3.51 -7.09 -4.93
CA SER A 169 2.25 -6.40 -5.24
C SER A 169 1.30 -6.37 -4.04
N ALA A 170 1.23 -7.45 -3.27
CA ALA A 170 0.52 -7.50 -2.00
C ALA A 170 1.07 -6.50 -0.97
N MET A 171 2.40 -6.39 -0.86
CA MET A 171 3.08 -5.46 0.05
C MET A 171 2.92 -3.99 -0.38
N SER A 172 2.84 -3.74 -1.69
CA SER A 172 2.69 -2.39 -2.25
C SER A 172 1.25 -1.88 -2.20
N SER A 173 0.31 -2.70 -1.73
CA SER A 173 -1.10 -2.36 -1.62
C SER A 173 -1.49 -2.06 -0.17
N VAL A 174 -2.69 -1.53 0.01
CA VAL A 174 -3.41 -1.47 1.28
C VAL A 174 -4.78 -2.11 1.09
N SER A 175 -5.37 -2.67 2.14
CA SER A 175 -6.75 -3.17 2.03
C SER A 175 -7.74 -2.00 1.96
N ALA A 176 -8.88 -2.23 1.31
CA ALA A 176 -9.96 -1.24 1.28
C ALA A 176 -10.52 -0.98 2.68
N SER A 177 -10.45 -1.94 3.61
CA SER A 177 -10.92 -1.78 4.99
C SER A 177 -10.02 -0.85 5.79
N VAL A 178 -8.70 -0.98 5.63
CA VAL A 178 -7.73 -0.12 6.28
C VAL A 178 -7.70 1.27 5.61
N THR A 179 -7.92 1.35 4.30
CA THR A 179 -8.03 2.62 3.56
C THR A 179 -9.07 3.56 4.18
N ALA A 180 -10.21 3.02 4.64
CA ALA A 180 -11.23 3.82 5.29
C ALA A 180 -10.70 4.55 6.54
N SER A 181 -9.81 3.90 7.30
CA SER A 181 -9.16 4.52 8.46
C SER A 181 -8.20 5.64 8.05
N TYR A 182 -7.50 5.51 6.92
CA TYR A 182 -6.62 6.56 6.40
C TYR A 182 -7.41 7.80 5.93
N VAL A 183 -8.58 7.60 5.31
CA VAL A 183 -9.49 8.69 4.91
C VAL A 183 -9.96 9.52 6.11
N MET A 184 -9.94 8.96 7.33
CA MET A 184 -10.26 9.70 8.56
C MET A 184 -9.12 10.59 9.04
N MET A 185 -7.90 10.37 8.55
CA MET A 185 -6.69 11.04 9.01
C MET A 185 -6.08 11.98 7.97
N LEU A 186 -6.26 11.67 6.68
CA LEU A 186 -5.70 12.40 5.55
C LEU A 186 -6.80 12.75 4.53
N ASP A 187 -6.47 13.65 3.60
CA ASP A 187 -7.38 14.02 2.53
C ASP A 187 -7.69 12.80 1.65
N ALA A 188 -8.98 12.42 1.61
CA ALA A 188 -9.52 11.34 0.81
C ALA A 188 -9.06 11.42 -0.66
N LYS A 189 -8.86 12.63 -1.17
CA LYS A 189 -8.41 12.87 -2.54
C LYS A 189 -7.09 12.16 -2.85
N TYR A 190 -6.10 12.32 -1.99
CA TYR A 190 -4.78 11.72 -2.19
C TYR A 190 -4.79 10.23 -1.84
N VAL A 191 -5.53 9.84 -0.78
CA VAL A 191 -5.64 8.45 -0.36
C VAL A 191 -6.26 7.58 -1.45
N LEU A 192 -7.41 8.00 -1.98
CA LEU A 192 -8.15 7.23 -3.00
C LEU A 192 -7.43 7.22 -4.35
N ALA A 193 -6.72 8.30 -4.70
CA ALA A 193 -5.90 8.35 -5.91
C ALA A 193 -4.66 7.46 -5.82
N ALA A 194 -4.11 7.25 -4.63
CA ALA A 194 -2.95 6.40 -4.44
C ALA A 194 -3.24 4.93 -4.77
N LEU A 195 -4.47 4.44 -4.52
CA LEU A 195 -4.83 3.03 -4.74
C LEU A 195 -4.56 2.54 -6.19
N PRO A 196 -5.15 3.14 -7.24
CA PRO A 196 -4.89 2.72 -8.60
C PRO A 196 -3.44 3.01 -9.03
N LEU A 197 -2.81 4.08 -8.54
CA LEU A 197 -1.41 4.38 -8.86
C LEU A 197 -0.47 3.30 -8.31
N ASN A 198 -0.65 2.89 -7.05
CA ASN A 198 0.14 1.85 -6.39
C ASN A 198 -0.04 0.48 -7.04
N LEU A 199 -1.26 0.16 -7.48
CA LEU A 199 -1.52 -1.05 -8.26
C LEU A 199 -0.59 -1.14 -9.47
N PHE A 200 -0.55 -0.11 -10.31
CA PHE A 200 0.31 -0.10 -11.49
C PHE A 200 1.80 0.02 -11.14
N SER A 201 2.16 0.82 -10.14
CA SER A 201 3.57 1.02 -9.76
C SER A 201 4.19 -0.28 -9.29
N SER A 202 3.44 -1.06 -8.50
CA SER A 202 3.88 -2.36 -8.03
C SER A 202 4.14 -3.31 -9.21
N LEU A 203 3.21 -3.40 -10.16
CA LEU A 203 3.37 -4.24 -11.35
C LEU A 203 4.54 -3.80 -12.22
N ILE A 204 4.74 -2.49 -12.41
CA ILE A 204 5.88 -1.94 -13.18
C ILE A 204 7.21 -2.33 -12.51
N VAL A 205 7.37 -2.02 -11.23
CA VAL A 205 8.62 -2.25 -10.50
C VAL A 205 8.93 -3.75 -10.43
N CYS A 206 7.94 -4.57 -10.14
CA CYS A 206 8.09 -6.02 -10.07
C CYS A 206 8.43 -6.63 -11.43
N SER A 207 7.76 -6.20 -12.50
CA SER A 207 8.00 -6.72 -13.86
C SER A 207 9.38 -6.32 -14.40
N LEU A 208 9.92 -5.17 -13.96
CA LEU A 208 11.29 -4.76 -14.25
C LEU A 208 12.31 -5.59 -13.47
N LEU A 209 12.13 -5.74 -12.16
CA LEU A 209 13.09 -6.41 -11.27
C LEU A 209 13.17 -7.93 -11.46
N THR A 210 12.02 -8.55 -11.75
CA THR A 210 11.89 -10.01 -11.86
C THR A 210 10.92 -10.37 -12.99
N PRO A 211 11.29 -10.15 -14.26
CA PRO A 211 10.41 -10.45 -15.38
C PRO A 211 10.00 -11.94 -15.41
N VAL A 212 8.72 -12.17 -15.72
CA VAL A 212 8.11 -13.49 -15.87
C VAL A 212 7.81 -13.73 -17.35
N ASP A 213 8.00 -14.97 -17.80
CA ASP A 213 7.80 -15.35 -19.20
C ASP A 213 6.30 -15.51 -19.50
N THR A 214 5.77 -14.75 -20.46
CA THR A 214 4.32 -14.64 -20.71
C THR A 214 3.73 -15.82 -21.47
N LYS A 215 4.56 -16.69 -22.07
CA LYS A 215 4.12 -17.70 -23.06
C LYS A 215 3.79 -19.09 -22.49
N LYS A 216 4.01 -19.37 -21.20
CA LYS A 216 3.95 -20.74 -20.66
C LYS A 216 3.09 -20.95 -19.41
N GLU A 217 2.47 -19.92 -18.86
CA GLU A 217 1.79 -20.02 -17.56
C GLU A 217 0.37 -19.45 -17.58
N ASP A 218 -0.33 -19.63 -18.71
CA ASP A 218 -1.79 -19.53 -18.74
C ASP A 218 -2.42 -20.82 -18.19
N GLU A 219 -3.60 -20.69 -17.60
CA GLU A 219 -4.52 -21.79 -17.19
C GLU A 219 -4.64 -22.19 -15.72
N VAL A 220 -4.42 -21.29 -14.76
CA VAL A 220 -5.25 -21.37 -13.54
C VAL A 220 -5.87 -20.03 -13.24
N ILE A 221 -7.03 -19.79 -13.86
CA ILE A 221 -7.97 -18.83 -13.28
C ILE A 221 -8.62 -19.57 -12.12
N GLN A 222 -8.31 -19.16 -10.90
CA GLN A 222 -9.04 -19.67 -9.76
C GLN A 222 -10.54 -19.48 -9.97
N LYS A 223 -11.28 -20.58 -9.88
CA LYS A 223 -12.73 -20.50 -9.71
C LYS A 223 -12.98 -19.74 -8.42
N PHE A 224 -13.79 -18.71 -8.52
CA PHE A 224 -14.23 -17.96 -7.35
C PHE A 224 -14.91 -18.94 -6.40
N ASP A 225 -14.32 -19.10 -5.21
CA ASP A 225 -14.87 -19.92 -4.15
C ASP A 225 -15.50 -19.01 -3.09
N ARG A 226 -16.83 -18.93 -3.11
CA ARG A 226 -17.60 -18.13 -2.15
C ARG A 226 -17.42 -18.62 -0.71
N THR A 227 -17.09 -19.90 -0.51
CA THR A 227 -16.94 -20.49 0.84
C THR A 227 -15.73 -19.90 1.59
N LEU A 228 -14.78 -19.30 0.87
CA LEU A 228 -13.68 -18.53 1.47
C LEU A 228 -14.17 -17.35 2.31
N PHE A 229 -15.37 -16.82 2.03
CA PHE A 229 -15.91 -15.65 2.71
C PHE A 229 -17.03 -15.99 3.69
N GLY A 230 -17.64 -17.18 3.59
CA GLY A 230 -18.63 -17.70 4.53
C GLY A 230 -19.66 -18.62 3.88
N ASP A 231 -20.32 -19.44 4.71
CA ASP A 231 -21.33 -20.41 4.26
C ASP A 231 -22.71 -19.78 4.02
N SER A 232 -22.94 -18.59 4.57
CA SER A 232 -24.18 -17.82 4.43
C SER A 232 -23.90 -16.33 4.44
N PHE A 233 -24.89 -15.51 4.05
CA PHE A 233 -24.78 -14.05 4.10
C PHE A 233 -24.43 -13.53 5.51
N ILE A 234 -25.10 -14.07 6.53
CA ILE A 234 -24.83 -13.74 7.94
C ILE A 234 -23.45 -14.25 8.34
N GLY A 235 -23.09 -15.46 7.93
CA GLY A 235 -21.75 -16.02 8.17
C GLY A 235 -20.65 -15.12 7.61
N ALA A 236 -20.82 -14.59 6.40
CA ALA A 236 -19.85 -13.67 5.79
C ALA A 236 -19.73 -12.35 6.57
N MET A 237 -20.85 -11.79 7.02
CA MET A 237 -20.85 -10.60 7.87
C MET A 237 -20.11 -10.83 9.19
N ILE A 238 -20.38 -11.95 9.87
CA ILE A 238 -19.73 -12.32 11.14
C ILE A 238 -18.24 -12.53 10.94
N ASN A 239 -17.84 -13.33 9.95
CA ASN A 239 -16.43 -13.60 9.65
C ASN A 239 -15.68 -12.31 9.33
N GLY A 240 -16.26 -11.45 8.48
CA GLY A 240 -15.65 -10.16 8.14
C GLY A 240 -15.51 -9.22 9.33
N ALA A 241 -16.48 -9.20 10.25
CA ALA A 241 -16.38 -8.42 11.48
C ALA A 241 -15.27 -8.95 12.40
N LEU A 242 -15.20 -10.27 12.62
CA LEU A 242 -14.17 -10.90 13.44
C LEU A 242 -12.77 -10.69 12.85
N ASP A 243 -12.61 -10.83 11.54
CA ASP A 243 -11.34 -10.59 10.86
C ASP A 243 -10.96 -9.11 10.93
N GLY A 244 -11.91 -8.19 10.75
CA GLY A 244 -11.65 -6.76 10.96
C GLY A 244 -11.24 -6.42 12.40
N LEU A 245 -11.80 -7.10 13.41
CA LEU A 245 -11.40 -6.93 14.81
C LEU A 245 -9.98 -7.45 15.06
N LYS A 246 -9.63 -8.60 14.49
CA LYS A 246 -8.26 -9.12 14.54
C LYS A 246 -7.29 -8.14 13.89
N VAL A 247 -7.61 -7.60 12.70
CA VAL A 247 -6.78 -6.60 12.02
C VAL A 247 -6.60 -5.35 12.89
N ALA A 248 -7.68 -4.80 13.45
CA ALA A 248 -7.61 -3.63 14.34
C ALA A 248 -6.74 -3.90 15.58
N GLY A 249 -6.87 -5.09 16.18
CA GLY A 249 -6.05 -5.51 17.33
C GLY A 249 -4.58 -5.69 16.98
N ILE A 250 -4.26 -6.28 15.82
CA ILE A 250 -2.89 -6.41 15.32
C ILE A 250 -2.28 -5.02 15.11
N VAL A 251 -2.99 -4.11 14.43
CA VAL A 251 -2.49 -2.74 14.22
C VAL A 251 -2.23 -2.04 15.54
N ALA A 252 -3.17 -2.12 16.50
CA ALA A 252 -3.00 -1.52 17.83
C ALA A 252 -1.75 -2.05 18.55
N ALA A 253 -1.58 -3.38 18.59
CA ALA A 253 -0.44 -4.02 19.23
C ALA A 253 0.90 -3.63 18.56
N LEU A 254 0.93 -3.64 17.21
CA LEU A 254 2.12 -3.25 16.45
C LEU A 254 2.47 -1.77 16.67
N MET A 255 1.49 -0.87 16.73
CA MET A 255 1.74 0.54 17.00
C MET A 255 2.33 0.77 18.39
N ILE A 256 1.77 0.13 19.44
CA ILE A 256 2.31 0.24 20.80
C ILE A 256 3.78 -0.22 20.83
N ALA A 257 4.06 -1.39 20.25
CA ALA A 257 5.41 -1.95 20.22
C ALA A 257 6.38 -1.08 19.42
N PHE A 258 6.02 -0.70 18.19
CA PHE A 258 6.94 -0.01 17.28
C PHE A 258 7.18 1.45 17.65
N ILE A 259 6.18 2.17 18.15
CA ILE A 259 6.38 3.53 18.67
C ILE A 259 7.30 3.47 19.89
N GLY A 260 7.07 2.54 20.81
CA GLY A 260 7.93 2.37 21.98
C GLY A 260 9.38 2.05 21.60
N VAL A 261 9.59 1.11 20.67
CA VAL A 261 10.93 0.76 20.17
C VAL A 261 11.59 1.95 19.47
N MET A 262 10.84 2.72 18.66
CA MET A 262 11.35 3.93 18.02
C MET A 262 11.82 4.95 19.05
N GLU A 263 11.07 5.18 20.12
CA GLU A 263 11.47 6.12 21.18
C GLU A 263 12.72 5.65 21.92
N VAL A 264 12.85 4.34 22.17
CA VAL A 264 14.09 3.77 22.73
C VAL A 264 15.28 4.01 21.78
N VAL A 265 15.10 3.76 20.48
CA VAL A 265 16.14 4.00 19.48
C VAL A 265 16.49 5.49 19.39
N ASN A 266 15.49 6.38 19.39
CA ASN A 266 15.68 7.82 19.39
C ASN A 266 16.44 8.28 20.62
N TYR A 267 16.12 7.75 21.80
CA TYR A 267 16.85 8.05 23.04
C TYR A 267 18.33 7.67 22.93
N VAL A 268 18.64 6.47 22.45
CA VAL A 268 20.02 6.00 22.29
C VAL A 268 20.79 6.83 21.26
N ILE A 269 20.21 7.08 20.09
CA ILE A 269 20.84 7.87 19.02
C ILE A 269 21.04 9.32 19.49
N SER A 270 20.04 9.92 20.13
CA SER A 270 20.11 11.30 20.62
C SER A 270 21.15 11.45 21.73
N ALA A 271 21.28 10.46 22.62
CA ALA A 271 22.32 10.46 23.65
C ALA A 271 23.72 10.36 23.04
N ALA A 272 23.93 9.46 22.07
CA ALA A 272 25.22 9.27 21.41
C ALA A 272 25.62 10.48 20.56
N SER A 273 24.68 11.05 19.80
CA SER A 273 24.91 12.22 18.93
C SER A 273 24.97 13.54 19.70
N GLY A 274 24.20 13.66 20.78
CA GLY A 274 24.27 14.79 21.71
C GLY A 274 25.64 14.94 22.37
N ALA A 275 26.34 13.84 22.64
CA ALA A 275 27.73 13.86 23.09
C ALA A 275 28.70 14.46 22.05
N MET A 276 28.31 14.50 20.77
CA MET A 276 29.03 15.13 19.66
C MET A 276 28.49 16.53 19.32
N GLY A 277 27.62 17.10 20.16
CA GLY A 277 27.12 18.47 20.07
C GLY A 277 25.80 18.67 19.30
N HIS A 278 25.22 17.61 18.70
CA HIS A 278 23.95 17.70 17.96
C HIS A 278 23.12 16.44 18.19
N ALA A 279 22.00 16.55 18.91
CA ALA A 279 21.08 15.43 19.10
C ALA A 279 20.27 15.17 17.81
N VAL A 280 20.43 13.98 17.23
CA VAL A 280 19.76 13.56 15.99
C VAL A 280 18.78 12.43 16.28
N THR A 281 17.60 12.48 15.65
CA THR A 281 16.61 11.40 15.74
C THR A 281 16.72 10.42 14.57
N LEU A 282 16.16 9.22 14.74
CA LEU A 282 16.08 8.22 13.67
C LEU A 282 15.38 8.78 12.43
N GLN A 283 14.31 9.56 12.63
CA GLN A 283 13.58 10.22 11.54
C GLN A 283 14.46 11.21 10.78
N GLN A 284 15.32 11.98 11.45
CA GLN A 284 16.24 12.89 10.77
C GLN A 284 17.27 12.12 9.93
N ILE A 285 17.79 11.00 10.43
CA ILE A 285 18.70 10.13 9.67
C ILE A 285 18.02 9.64 8.38
N PHE A 286 16.80 9.12 8.49
CA PHE A 286 16.04 8.73 7.30
C PHE A 286 15.68 9.92 6.39
N GLY A 287 15.46 11.09 6.98
CA GLY A 287 15.32 12.36 6.26
C GLY A 287 16.45 12.59 5.28
N TYR A 288 17.70 12.43 5.72
CA TYR A 288 18.86 12.55 4.84
C TYR A 288 19.02 11.39 3.87
N ILE A 289 18.76 10.14 4.31
CA ILE A 289 18.88 8.95 3.43
C ILE A 289 17.88 9.02 2.27
N LEU A 290 16.65 9.45 2.53
CA LEU A 290 15.58 9.52 1.55
C LEU A 290 15.49 10.89 0.85
N ALA A 291 16.29 11.87 1.25
CA ALA A 291 16.34 13.19 0.64
C ALA A 291 16.50 13.15 -0.89
N PRO A 292 17.37 12.32 -1.50
CA PRO A 292 17.50 12.26 -2.95
C PRO A 292 16.19 11.82 -3.63
N PHE A 293 15.48 10.86 -3.05
CA PHE A 293 14.20 10.40 -3.59
C PHE A 293 13.09 11.43 -3.38
N ALA A 294 13.03 12.05 -2.20
CA ALA A 294 12.08 13.14 -1.91
C ALA A 294 12.27 14.32 -2.89
N PHE A 295 13.52 14.71 -3.17
CA PHE A 295 13.84 15.72 -4.17
C PHE A 295 13.35 15.32 -5.56
N LEU A 296 13.64 14.09 -5.98
CA LEU A 296 13.21 13.54 -7.28
C LEU A 296 11.69 13.36 -7.39
N MET A 297 10.98 13.19 -6.28
CA MET A 297 9.51 13.19 -6.26
C MET A 297 8.92 14.58 -6.54
N GLY A 298 9.75 15.64 -6.53
CA GLY A 298 9.33 17.02 -6.77
C GLY A 298 8.86 17.74 -5.51
N ILE A 299 9.34 17.30 -4.33
CA ILE A 299 9.09 17.95 -3.03
C ILE A 299 9.92 19.27 -2.95
N PRO A 300 9.34 20.38 -2.46
CA PRO A 300 10.07 21.63 -2.23
C PRO A 300 11.28 21.45 -1.31
N THR A 301 12.35 22.20 -1.55
CA THR A 301 13.65 22.00 -0.88
C THR A 301 13.60 22.10 0.64
N HIS A 302 12.77 22.98 1.20
CA HIS A 302 12.59 23.14 2.65
C HIS A 302 11.84 21.97 3.29
N ASP A 303 11.06 21.22 2.51
CA ASP A 303 10.24 20.09 2.97
C ASP A 303 10.95 18.74 2.80
N ILE A 304 12.10 18.68 2.12
CA ILE A 304 12.78 17.41 1.75
C ILE A 304 13.13 16.56 2.97
N ILE A 305 13.79 17.15 3.97
CA ILE A 305 14.26 16.41 5.16
C ILE A 305 13.07 15.98 6.03
N PRO A 306 12.09 16.86 6.37
CA PRO A 306 10.88 16.44 7.06
C PRO A 306 10.11 15.34 6.32
N ALA A 307 9.91 15.48 5.01
CA ALA A 307 9.23 14.48 4.20
C ALA A 307 9.97 13.14 4.18
N GLY A 308 11.30 13.18 3.98
CA GLY A 308 12.15 11.99 4.03
C GLY A 308 12.08 11.29 5.39
N GLY A 309 11.97 12.04 6.49
CA GLY A 309 11.81 11.46 7.83
C GLY A 309 10.50 10.69 7.98
N ILE A 310 9.39 11.29 7.55
CA ILE A 310 8.06 10.65 7.54
C ILE A 310 8.06 9.41 6.63
N MET A 311 8.67 9.52 5.45
CA MET A 311 8.82 8.39 4.52
C MET A 311 9.63 7.26 5.16
N GLY A 312 10.67 7.59 5.94
CA GLY A 312 11.49 6.65 6.68
C GLY A 312 10.74 5.97 7.82
N THR A 313 9.93 6.72 8.58
CA THR A 313 9.06 6.17 9.63
C THR A 313 8.21 5.03 9.09
N LYS A 314 7.64 5.19 7.90
CA LYS A 314 6.85 4.13 7.24
C LYS A 314 7.68 2.87 6.99
N ILE A 315 8.87 3.03 6.41
CA ILE A 315 9.72 1.89 6.01
C ILE A 315 10.12 1.07 7.24
N VAL A 316 10.52 1.74 8.33
CA VAL A 316 11.00 1.06 9.54
C VAL A 316 9.87 0.53 10.39
N LEU A 317 8.84 1.34 10.62
CA LEU A 317 7.70 0.96 11.45
C LEU A 317 6.54 0.49 10.57
N ASN A 318 5.64 1.42 10.26
CA ASN A 318 4.46 1.21 9.46
C ASN A 318 3.87 2.56 9.02
N GLU A 319 2.94 2.49 8.08
CA GLU A 319 2.25 3.62 7.50
C GLU A 319 1.31 4.34 8.48
N PHE A 320 0.71 3.67 9.46
CA PHE A 320 -0.14 4.34 10.46
C PHE A 320 0.63 5.37 11.30
N VAL A 321 1.82 5.00 11.79
CA VAL A 321 2.67 5.92 12.56
C VAL A 321 3.12 7.08 11.66
N ALA A 322 3.54 6.79 10.43
CA ALA A 322 3.95 7.83 9.48
C ALA A 322 2.80 8.77 9.07
N ILE A 323 1.56 8.26 8.98
CA ILE A 323 0.37 9.08 8.70
C ILE A 323 0.08 10.02 9.88
N LEU A 324 0.26 9.58 11.12
CA LEU A 324 0.14 10.44 12.30
C LEU A 324 1.22 11.52 12.32
N ASP A 325 2.46 11.17 12.00
CA ASP A 325 3.56 12.13 11.85
C ASP A 325 3.23 13.18 10.77
N LEU A 326 2.74 12.74 9.60
CA LEU A 326 2.32 13.63 8.53
C LEU A 326 1.17 14.53 8.95
N LYS A 327 0.16 14.00 9.66
CA LYS A 327 -0.98 14.77 10.15
C LYS A 327 -0.54 15.85 11.14
N GLY A 328 0.41 15.53 12.02
CA GLY A 328 0.99 16.49 12.98
C GLY A 328 1.84 17.57 12.29
N ALA A 329 2.57 17.21 11.23
CA ALA A 329 3.41 18.13 10.47
C ALA A 329 2.67 18.87 9.33
N ALA A 330 1.41 18.53 9.04
CA ALA A 330 0.69 19.04 7.87
C ALA A 330 0.58 20.57 7.83
N ALA A 331 0.57 21.23 9.00
CA ALA A 331 0.50 22.69 9.09
C ALA A 331 1.83 23.40 8.76
N THR A 332 2.96 22.70 8.84
CA THR A 332 4.30 23.26 8.57
C THR A 332 4.85 22.88 7.20
N LEU A 333 4.26 21.87 6.55
CA LEU A 333 4.63 21.42 5.20
C LEU A 333 3.79 22.09 4.12
N SER A 334 4.34 22.20 2.91
CA SER A 334 3.55 22.69 1.77
C SER A 334 2.42 21.70 1.39
N PRO A 335 1.28 22.19 0.86
CA PRO A 335 0.19 21.31 0.42
C PRO A 335 0.61 20.28 -0.63
N ARG A 336 1.59 20.65 -1.48
CA ARG A 336 2.19 19.75 -2.47
C ARG A 336 2.92 18.60 -1.79
N THR A 337 3.74 18.88 -0.77
CA THR A 337 4.42 17.85 0.02
C THR A 337 3.42 16.93 0.70
N VAL A 338 2.39 17.48 1.36
CA VAL A 338 1.37 16.68 2.03
C VAL A 338 0.70 15.73 1.06
N GLY A 339 0.36 16.18 -0.16
CA GLY A 339 -0.23 15.32 -1.20
C GLY A 339 0.72 14.23 -1.69
N ILE A 340 1.96 14.58 -2.03
CA ILE A 340 2.97 13.63 -2.52
C ILE A 340 3.30 12.58 -1.45
N VAL A 341 3.56 13.01 -0.22
CA VAL A 341 3.89 12.11 0.90
C VAL A 341 2.67 11.25 1.25
N THR A 342 1.45 11.79 1.21
CA THR A 342 0.24 10.96 1.36
C THR A 342 0.24 9.81 0.37
N VAL A 343 0.42 10.07 -0.93
CA VAL A 343 0.44 9.01 -1.96
C VAL A 343 1.54 7.98 -1.70
N PHE A 344 2.72 8.42 -1.25
CA PHE A 344 3.80 7.53 -0.85
C PHE A 344 3.41 6.64 0.33
N LEU A 345 2.67 7.15 1.30
CA LEU A 345 2.32 6.42 2.53
C LEU A 345 1.28 5.31 2.31
N ILE A 346 0.43 5.38 1.28
CA ILE A 346 -0.68 4.42 1.07
C ILE A 346 -0.21 3.07 0.48
N SER A 347 0.62 2.34 1.22
CA SER A 347 1.03 0.96 0.91
C SER A 347 1.55 0.31 2.19
N PHE A 348 1.47 -1.01 2.34
CA PHE A 348 2.08 -1.72 3.45
C PHE A 348 3.60 -1.93 3.33
N ALA A 349 4.32 -1.11 2.54
CA ALA A 349 5.76 -1.26 2.35
C ALA A 349 6.58 -0.88 3.60
N SER A 350 6.77 -1.85 4.51
CA SER A 350 7.52 -1.73 5.76
C SER A 350 8.29 -3.01 6.13
N ILE A 351 9.24 -2.93 7.07
CA ILE A 351 9.98 -4.11 7.57
C ILE A 351 9.02 -5.13 8.21
N SER A 352 8.06 -4.64 8.99
CA SER A 352 7.07 -5.49 9.68
C SER A 352 6.25 -6.33 8.68
N GLN A 353 5.96 -5.77 7.51
CA GLN A 353 5.19 -6.44 6.47
C GLN A 353 5.94 -7.60 5.80
N ILE A 354 7.28 -7.61 5.83
CA ILE A 354 8.06 -8.79 5.38
C ILE A 354 7.67 -10.01 6.23
N GLY A 355 7.62 -9.84 7.55
CA GLY A 355 7.27 -10.90 8.49
C GLY A 355 5.85 -11.40 8.27
N ALA A 356 4.88 -10.49 8.08
CA ALA A 356 3.50 -10.84 7.80
C ALA A 356 3.37 -11.68 6.52
N ILE A 357 3.97 -11.24 5.41
CA ILE A 357 3.92 -11.95 4.13
C ILE A 357 4.60 -13.31 4.20
N VAL A 358 5.81 -13.38 4.78
CA VAL A 358 6.53 -14.65 4.96
C VAL A 358 5.73 -15.60 5.85
N GLY A 359 5.14 -15.09 6.93
CA GLY A 359 4.30 -15.87 7.85
C GLY A 359 3.06 -16.42 7.15
N THR A 360 2.33 -15.59 6.42
CA THR A 360 1.14 -16.01 5.65
C THR A 360 1.51 -17.06 4.61
N ILE A 361 2.55 -16.85 3.80
CA ILE A 361 2.95 -17.85 2.79
C ILE A 361 3.42 -19.13 3.47
N ARG A 362 4.18 -19.06 4.56
CA ARG A 362 4.65 -20.26 5.29
C ARG A 362 3.49 -21.07 5.86
N ALA A 363 2.43 -20.42 6.33
CA ALA A 363 1.21 -21.08 6.80
C ALA A 363 0.45 -21.80 5.67
N LEU A 364 0.56 -21.30 4.42
CA LEU A 364 -0.06 -21.93 3.25
C LEU A 364 0.83 -23.00 2.60
N SER A 365 2.15 -22.78 2.60
CA SER A 365 3.15 -23.68 2.06
C SER A 365 4.52 -23.39 2.68
N GLU A 366 5.02 -24.30 3.50
CA GLU A 366 6.31 -24.11 4.17
C GLU A 366 7.47 -23.95 3.17
N LYS A 367 7.45 -24.74 2.09
CA LYS A 367 8.44 -24.65 1.00
C LYS A 367 8.47 -23.25 0.40
N GLN A 368 7.32 -22.69 0.03
CA GLN A 368 7.28 -21.34 -0.54
C GLN A 368 7.59 -20.26 0.49
N GLY A 369 7.24 -20.47 1.76
CA GLY A 369 7.60 -19.55 2.84
C GLY A 369 9.12 -19.37 2.96
N SER A 370 9.87 -20.47 2.83
CA SER A 370 11.34 -20.45 2.78
C SER A 370 11.88 -19.74 1.52
N VAL A 371 11.20 -19.86 0.37
CA VAL A 371 11.59 -19.12 -0.85
C VAL A 371 11.37 -17.62 -0.68
N VAL A 372 10.25 -17.21 -0.10
CA VAL A 372 9.89 -15.80 0.10
C VAL A 372 10.80 -15.12 1.11
N SER A 373 11.15 -15.81 2.20
CA SER A 373 12.04 -15.25 3.23
C SER A 373 13.42 -14.85 2.68
N GLN A 374 13.93 -15.56 1.67
CA GLN A 374 15.21 -15.26 1.02
C GLN A 374 15.23 -13.93 0.26
N PHE A 375 14.07 -13.39 -0.12
CA PHE A 375 13.99 -12.13 -0.87
C PHE A 375 13.24 -11.02 -0.14
N GLY A 376 12.98 -11.15 1.17
CA GLY A 376 12.22 -10.18 1.96
C GLY A 376 12.74 -8.74 1.84
N TRP A 377 14.05 -8.53 1.93
CA TRP A 377 14.65 -7.19 1.77
C TRP A 377 14.50 -6.64 0.35
N LYS A 378 14.65 -7.49 -0.67
CA LYS A 378 14.44 -7.10 -2.07
C LYS A 378 12.97 -6.73 -2.32
N MET A 379 12.05 -7.44 -1.67
CA MET A 379 10.61 -7.18 -1.75
C MET A 379 10.22 -5.85 -1.08
N LEU A 380 10.79 -5.54 0.09
CA LEU A 380 10.62 -4.23 0.73
C LEU A 380 11.14 -3.12 -0.17
N PHE A 381 12.38 -3.26 -0.66
CA PHE A 381 12.98 -2.27 -1.55
C PHE A 381 12.12 -2.02 -2.81
N ALA A 382 11.64 -3.08 -3.46
CA ALA A 382 10.76 -2.98 -4.61
C ALA A 382 9.42 -2.29 -4.27
N SER A 383 8.82 -2.62 -3.14
CA SER A 383 7.55 -2.02 -2.71
C SER A 383 7.71 -0.54 -2.33
N THR A 384 8.87 -0.17 -1.76
CA THR A 384 9.23 1.23 -1.52
C THR A 384 9.43 1.98 -2.83
N LEU A 385 10.13 1.41 -3.82
CA LEU A 385 10.27 2.01 -5.14
C LEU A 385 8.91 2.18 -5.84
N ALA A 386 7.99 1.23 -5.66
CA ALA A 386 6.62 1.36 -6.17
C ALA A 386 5.88 2.54 -5.51
N SER A 387 6.05 2.73 -4.19
CA SER A 387 5.50 3.87 -3.46
C SER A 387 6.08 5.20 -3.96
N ILE A 388 7.40 5.24 -4.20
CA ILE A 388 8.10 6.41 -4.76
C ILE A 388 7.58 6.71 -6.17
N LEU A 389 7.42 5.69 -7.01
CA LEU A 389 6.92 5.85 -8.38
C LEU A 389 5.51 6.46 -8.38
N SER A 390 4.59 5.93 -7.57
CA SER A 390 3.23 6.45 -7.47
C SER A 390 3.20 7.90 -6.99
N ALA A 391 3.98 8.21 -5.95
CA ALA A 391 4.05 9.55 -5.39
C ALA A 391 4.71 10.54 -6.36
N THR A 392 5.71 10.11 -7.12
CA THR A 392 6.35 10.91 -8.17
C THR A 392 5.37 11.22 -9.29
N ILE A 393 4.57 10.24 -9.71
CA ILE A 393 3.54 10.44 -10.74
C ILE A 393 2.43 11.37 -10.24
N ALA A 394 1.97 11.20 -8.99
CA ALA A 394 1.02 12.13 -8.40
C ALA A 394 1.59 13.56 -8.34
N GLY A 395 2.87 13.69 -7.99
CA GLY A 395 3.59 14.98 -7.99
C GLY A 395 3.66 15.67 -9.35
N LEU A 396 3.42 14.98 -10.47
CA LEU A 396 3.30 15.64 -11.78
C LEU A 396 2.01 16.48 -11.92
N PHE A 397 1.00 16.23 -11.08
CA PHE A 397 -0.34 16.81 -11.25
C PHE A 397 -0.91 17.49 -9.99
N ILE A 398 -0.28 17.27 -8.83
CA ILE A 398 -0.42 18.09 -7.62
C ILE A 398 0.55 19.25 -7.76
#